data_AF-A0A2Z3HAG0-F1
#
_entry.id   AF-A0A2Z3HAG0-F1
#
_cell.length_a   1.000
_cell.length_b   1.000
_cell.length_c   1.000
_cell.angle_alpha   90.00
_cell.angle_beta   90.00
_cell.angle_gamma   90.00
#
_symmetry.space_group_name_H-M   'P 1'
#
loop_
_entity.id
_entity.type
_entity.pdbx_description
1 polymer ?
#
loop_
_entity_poly.entity_id
_entity_poly.type
_entity_poly.pdbx_seq_one_letter_code
_entity_poly.pdbx_strand_id
1 'polypeptide(L)' 'MQPLFDAVSAPARTDQEVVELALLLPLWQAMELEAAASKRGMTTGQMLRRVIGELLATQPNPSVS' A
#
# COMPACT_ATOMS: atom_id res chain seq x y z
N MET A 1 20.48 37.99 16.39
CA MET A 1 20.59 37.31 15.09
C MET A 1 20.05 35.89 15.25
N GLN A 2 18.73 35.72 15.11
CA GLN A 2 18.09 34.38 15.04
C GLN A 2 18.22 33.87 13.60
N PRO A 3 18.46 32.57 13.37
CA PRO A 3 18.62 32.07 12.01
C PRO A 3 17.26 32.01 11.31
N LEU A 4 17.28 32.44 10.05
CA LEU A 4 16.20 32.42 9.08
C LEU A 4 15.92 30.98 8.61
N PHE A 5 15.32 30.15 9.46
CA PHE A 5 14.76 28.86 9.02
C PHE A 5 13.29 28.97 8.61
N ASP A 6 12.72 30.17 8.66
CA ASP A 6 11.30 30.44 8.39
C ASP A 6 10.95 30.54 6.89
N ALA A 7 11.72 29.86 6.04
CA ALA A 7 11.52 29.89 4.60
C ALA A 7 11.93 28.57 3.93
N VAL A 8 11.26 27.47 4.28
CA VAL A 8 11.10 26.36 3.33
C VAL A 8 9.62 26.01 3.25
N SER A 9 9.00 26.58 2.22
CA SER A 9 8.09 25.95 1.27
C SER A 9 7.26 24.78 1.81
N ALA A 10 5.93 24.97 1.84
CA ALA A 10 4.90 24.01 2.24
C ALA A 10 5.27 22.54 2.03
N PRO A 11 4.96 21.62 2.98
CA PRO A 11 5.11 20.21 2.66
C PRO A 11 4.14 19.89 1.52
N ALA A 12 4.75 19.71 0.35
CA ALA A 12 4.12 19.14 -0.81
C ALA A 12 3.35 17.90 -0.37
N ARG A 13 2.07 17.86 -0.72
CA ARG A 13 1.17 16.70 -0.73
C ARG A 13 1.89 15.39 -0.39
N THR A 14 1.57 14.84 0.77
CA THR A 14 1.96 13.51 1.29
C THR A 14 1.41 12.36 0.42
N ASP A 15 1.47 12.50 -0.91
CA ASP A 15 0.67 11.73 -1.88
C ASP A 15 1.43 10.51 -2.43
N GLN A 16 2.64 10.20 -1.93
CA GLN A 16 3.53 9.20 -2.54
C GLN A 16 4.40 8.41 -1.56
N GLU A 17 4.01 8.32 -0.28
CA GLU A 17 4.76 7.48 0.65
C GLU A 17 4.40 6.01 0.39
N VAL A 18 5.29 5.30 -0.29
CA VAL A 18 5.16 3.85 -0.55
C VAL A 18 5.96 3.12 0.51
N VAL A 19 5.27 2.30 1.30
CA VAL A 19 5.91 1.40 2.26
C VAL A 19 6.13 0.02 1.65
N GLU A 20 7.21 -0.64 2.04
CA GLU A 20 7.47 -2.03 1.70
C GLU A 20 6.69 -2.95 2.65
N LEU A 21 6.06 -3.99 2.08
CA LEU A 21 5.34 -5.01 2.84
C LEU A 21 5.89 -6.38 2.48
N ALA A 22 6.57 -7.03 3.44
CA ALA A 22 6.98 -8.42 3.32
C ALA A 22 5.85 -9.35 3.79
N LEU A 23 5.44 -10.29 2.94
CA LEU A 23 4.44 -11.30 3.26
C LEU A 23 5.02 -12.69 3.10
N LEU A 24 4.76 -13.54 4.08
CA LEU A 24 5.01 -14.96 3.99
C LEU A 24 3.72 -15.67 3.57
N LEU A 25 3.78 -16.32 2.42
CA LEU A 25 2.66 -17.10 1.88
C LEU A 25 3.09 -18.56 1.76
N PRO A 26 2.17 -19.52 1.97
CA PRO A 26 2.34 -20.86 1.44
C PRO A 26 2.67 -20.81 -0.05
N LEU A 27 3.58 -21.68 -0.50
CA LEU A 27 4.05 -21.66 -1.89
C LEU A 27 2.89 -21.74 -2.90
N TRP A 28 1.92 -22.63 -2.64
CA TRP A 28 0.74 -22.77 -3.49
C TRP A 28 -0.05 -21.46 -3.63
N GLN A 29 -0.13 -20.66 -2.56
CA GLN A 29 -0.88 -19.42 -2.55
C GLN A 29 -0.17 -18.34 -3.37
N ALA A 30 1.17 -18.27 -3.29
CA ALA A 30 1.95 -17.36 -4.10
C ALA A 30 1.80 -17.68 -5.60
N MET A 31 1.84 -18.97 -5.96
CA MET A 31 1.67 -19.44 -7.34
C MET A 31 0.26 -19.12 -7.89
N GLU A 32 -0.79 -19.38 -7.11
CA GLU A 32 -2.16 -19.07 -7.54
C GLU A 32 -2.39 -17.56 -7.65
N LEU A 33 -1.79 -16.76 -6.75
CA LEU A 33 -1.88 -15.30 -6.81
C LEU A 33 -1.21 -14.76 -8.08
N GLU A 34 -0.03 -15.26 -8.43
CA GLU A 34 0.67 -14.90 -9.65
C GLU A 34 -0.12 -15.32 -10.89
N ALA A 35 -0.60 -16.57 -10.96
CA ALA A 35 -1.40 -17.05 -12.08
C ALA A 35 -2.70 -16.24 -12.26
N ALA A 36 -3.37 -15.86 -11.17
CA ALA A 36 -4.55 -15.01 -11.21
C ALA A 36 -4.23 -13.58 -11.68
N ALA A 37 -3.09 -13.03 -11.25
CA ALA A 37 -2.61 -11.73 -11.69
C ALA A 37 -2.30 -11.74 -13.20
N SER A 38 -1.54 -12.73 -13.68
CA SER A 38 -1.18 -12.86 -15.09
C SER A 38 -2.41 -13.01 -16.00
N LYS A 39 -3.40 -13.82 -15.60
CA LYS A 39 -4.68 -13.96 -16.34
C LYS A 39 -5.43 -12.63 -16.50
N ARG A 40 -5.18 -11.66 -15.62
CA ARG A 40 -5.79 -10.33 -15.62
C ARG A 40 -4.87 -9.24 -16.19
N GLY A 41 -3.72 -9.60 -16.73
CA GLY A 41 -2.72 -8.64 -17.22
C GLY A 41 -2.13 -7.76 -16.11
N MET A 42 -2.10 -8.26 -14.88
CA MET A 42 -1.57 -7.56 -13.70
C MET A 42 -0.29 -8.23 -13.20
N THR A 43 0.54 -7.46 -12.51
CA THR A 43 1.62 -8.04 -11.70
C THR A 43 1.07 -8.60 -10.39
N THR A 44 1.77 -9.57 -9.81
CA THR A 44 1.45 -10.13 -8.48
C THR A 44 1.31 -9.03 -7.43
N GLY A 45 2.19 -8.01 -7.46
CA GLY A 45 2.14 -6.87 -6.56
C GLY A 45 0.92 -5.96 -6.77
N GLN A 46 0.41 -5.81 -8.01
CA GLN A 46 -0.82 -5.06 -8.26
C GLN A 46 -2.05 -5.82 -7.74
N MET A 47 -2.10 -7.13 -7.99
CA MET A 47 -3.17 -7.99 -7.47
C MET A 47 -3.18 -8.00 -5.94
N LEU A 48 -2.00 -8.09 -5.31
CA LEU A 48 -1.86 -8.06 -3.85
C LEU A 48 -2.36 -6.74 -3.23
N ARG A 49 -1.99 -5.58 -3.81
CA ARG A 49 -2.49 -4.28 -3.37
C ARG A 49 -4.01 -4.20 -3.42
N ARG A 50 -4.61 -4.75 -4.48
CA ARG A 50 -6.08 -4.81 -4.62
C ARG A 50 -6.72 -5.66 -3.53
N VAL A 51 -6.22 -6.87 -3.29
CA VAL A 51 -6.74 -7.77 -2.25
C VAL A 51 -6.64 -7.12 -0.87
N ILE A 52 -5.49 -6.55 -0.54
CA ILE A 52 -5.29 -5.86 0.74
C ILE A 52 -6.23 -4.66 0.86
N GLY A 53 -6.39 -3.86 -0.20
CA GLY A 53 -7.31 -2.73 -0.21
C GLY A 53 -8.77 -3.14 0.02
N GLU A 54 -9.23 -4.21 -0.65
CA GLU A 54 -10.58 -4.77 -0.47
C GLU A 54 -10.78 -5.30 0.97
N LEU A 55 -9.79 -6.00 1.52
CA LEU A 55 -9.81 -6.50 2.90
C LEU A 55 -9.92 -5.35 3.92
N LEU A 56 -9.07 -4.32 3.79
CA LEU A 56 -9.03 -3.19 4.71
C LEU A 56 -10.29 -2.31 4.61
N ALA A 57 -10.85 -2.14 3.42
CA ALA A 57 -12.11 -1.40 3.22
C ALA A 57 -13.31 -2.06 3.91
N THR A 58 -13.23 -3.36 4.19
CA THR A 58 -14.28 -4.12 4.86
C THR A 58 -14.16 -4.05 6.40
N GLN A 59 -13.08 -3.45 6.93
CA GLN A 59 -12.89 -3.33 8.38
C GLN A 59 -13.68 -2.14 8.94
N PRO A 60 -14.46 -2.32 10.03
CA PRO A 60 -15.10 -1.20 10.71
C PRO A 60 -14.03 -0.23 11.23
N ASN A 61 -14.23 1.06 11.02
CA ASN A 61 -13.31 2.10 11.45
C ASN A 61 -13.12 2.02 12.99
N PRO A 62 -11.90 1.73 13.50
CA PRO A 62 -11.66 1.53 14.92
C PRO A 62 -11.77 2.82 15.76
N SER A 63 -12.05 3.98 15.13
CA SER A 63 -12.18 5.28 15.81
C SER A 63 -13.61 5.66 16.19
N VAL A 64 -14.57 4.73 16.11
CA VAL A 64 -15.94 4.94 16.62
C VAL A 64 -16.14 4.08 17.88
N SER A 65 -15.68 4.56 19.03
CA SER A 65 -16.03 4.06 20.37
C SER A 65 -15.86 5.19 21.39
#